data_AF-A0A535JFA3-F1
#
_entry.id   AF-A0A535JFA3-F1
#
_cell.length_a   1.000
_cell.length_b   1.000
_cell.length_c   1.000
_cell.angle_alpha   90.00
_cell.angle_beta   90.00
_cell.angle_gamma   90.00
#
_symmetry.space_group_name_H-M   'P 1'
#
loop_
_entity.id
_entity.type
_entity.pdbx_description
1 polymer ?
#
loop_
_entity_poly.entity_id
_entity_poly.type
_entity_poly.pdbx_seq_one_letter_code
_entity_poly.pdbx_strand_id
1 'polypeptide(L)'
;MIEPGGGYPVARRNDGLAIASLATGIASLVCCGLVTGVPAIIMGLVSRSRIARTPEILTGAGMAIAGVILGIAGSLIWTAVVIVGGIVVYNVNAGHTATASSIPCDQLEHTLYHYHVGLQIIDTGNPVAIPTDIGRPGFCFYWIHMHADSPGVIHIESPQLRTFTVGDFFDVWAKTSNQPVRLDSSHVGTISLSSGQTVVAFVDGQRYEGDPRSIALVSHGVIQLEITPPTIDPPPVYTFPPGF
;
A
#
# COMPACT_ATOMS: atom_id res chain seq x y z
N MET A 1 -15.21 28.04 -81.42
CA MET A 1 -15.42 26.86 -80.56
C MET A 1 -14.64 27.11 -79.29
N ILE A 2 -15.31 27.33 -78.16
CA ILE A 2 -14.67 27.48 -76.85
C ILE A 2 -14.68 26.08 -76.22
N GLU A 3 -13.51 25.51 -75.97
CA GLU A 3 -13.39 24.25 -75.22
C GLU A 3 -13.83 24.46 -73.77
N PRO A 4 -14.62 23.54 -73.18
CA PRO A 4 -14.94 23.60 -71.76
C PRO A 4 -13.68 23.25 -70.95
N GLY A 5 -13.21 24.20 -70.14
CA GLY A 5 -12.06 24.01 -69.25
C GLY A 5 -12.27 22.83 -68.32
N GLY A 6 -11.41 21.82 -68.44
CA GLY A 6 -11.36 20.68 -67.53
C GLY A 6 -10.92 21.13 -66.14
N GLY A 7 -11.84 21.16 -65.19
CA GLY A 7 -11.52 21.38 -63.78
C GLY A 7 -10.66 20.23 -63.25
N TYR A 8 -9.52 20.55 -62.63
CA TYR A 8 -8.68 19.57 -61.94
C TYR A 8 -9.48 18.89 -60.82
N PRO A 9 -9.38 17.56 -60.64
CA PRO A 9 -10.05 16.88 -59.53
C PRO A 9 -9.51 17.39 -58.20
N VAL A 10 -10.41 17.85 -57.33
CA VAL A 10 -10.05 18.30 -55.97
C VAL A 10 -9.57 17.09 -55.18
N ALA A 11 -8.32 17.14 -54.70
CA ALA A 11 -7.77 16.07 -53.86
C ALA A 11 -8.52 16.00 -52.52
N ARG A 12 -9.00 14.80 -52.15
CA ARG A 12 -9.67 14.58 -50.86
C ARG A 12 -8.70 14.78 -49.71
N ARG A 13 -9.12 15.46 -48.65
CA ARG A 13 -8.34 15.70 -47.44
C ARG A 13 -8.94 15.02 -46.21
N ASN A 14 -8.10 14.71 -45.23
CA ASN A 14 -8.56 14.13 -43.98
C ASN A 14 -9.40 15.13 -43.17
N ASP A 15 -10.48 14.65 -42.53
CA ASP A 15 -11.24 15.46 -41.58
C ASP A 15 -10.44 15.66 -40.28
N GLY A 16 -10.33 16.91 -39.81
CA GLY A 16 -9.60 17.25 -38.58
C GLY A 16 -10.17 16.55 -37.34
N LEU A 17 -11.49 16.29 -37.33
CA LEU A 17 -12.14 15.53 -36.25
C LEU A 17 -11.78 14.04 -36.26
N ALA A 18 -11.45 13.45 -37.42
CA ALA A 18 -10.97 12.07 -37.50
C ALA A 18 -9.58 11.92 -36.88
N ILE A 19 -8.70 12.89 -37.14
CA ILE A 19 -7.34 12.92 -36.58
C ILE A 19 -7.41 13.17 -35.06
N ALA A 20 -8.24 14.12 -34.62
CA ALA A 20 -8.42 14.41 -33.21
C ALA A 20 -9.03 13.22 -32.44
N SER A 21 -9.99 12.51 -33.04
CA SER A 21 -10.55 11.26 -32.51
C SER A 21 -9.48 10.20 -32.31
N LEU A 22 -8.63 9.97 -33.32
CA LEU A 22 -7.56 8.99 -33.24
C LEU A 22 -6.54 9.34 -32.15
N ALA A 23 -6.09 10.60 -32.10
CA ALA A 23 -5.11 11.05 -31.11
C ALA A 23 -5.62 10.92 -29.67
N THR A 24 -6.86 11.35 -29.42
CA THR A 24 -7.49 11.24 -28.09
C THR A 24 -7.82 9.81 -27.71
N GLY A 25 -8.19 8.96 -28.69
CA GLY A 25 -8.38 7.52 -28.50
C GLY A 25 -7.09 6.82 -28.08
N ILE A 26 -5.95 7.11 -28.72
CA ILE A 26 -4.64 6.58 -28.32
C ILE A 26 -4.28 7.07 -26.91
N ALA A 27 -4.47 8.35 -26.59
CA ALA A 27 -4.20 8.90 -25.26
C ALA A 27 -5.07 8.24 -24.16
N SER A 28 -6.29 7.83 -24.48
CA SER A 28 -7.19 7.15 -23.53
C SER A 28 -6.66 5.78 -23.08
N LEU A 29 -5.94 5.09 -23.95
CA LEU A 29 -5.31 3.82 -23.60
C LEU A 29 -4.09 4.03 -22.70
N VAL A 30 -3.29 5.07 -22.97
CA VAL A 30 -1.98 5.25 -22.33
C VAL A 30 -2.08 5.93 -20.95
N CYS A 31 -2.84 7.02 -20.82
CA CYS A 31 -2.75 7.87 -19.62
C CYS A 31 -4.09 8.29 -19.02
N CYS A 32 -5.12 8.39 -19.85
CA CYS A 32 -6.17 9.37 -19.58
C CYS A 32 -7.58 8.79 -19.66
N GLY A 33 -7.70 7.46 -19.77
CA GLY A 33 -8.93 6.67 -19.60
C GLY A 33 -10.20 7.35 -20.12
N LEU A 34 -11.17 7.53 -19.22
CA LEU A 34 -12.46 8.16 -19.53
C LEU A 34 -12.36 9.64 -19.97
N VAL A 35 -11.36 10.38 -19.48
CA VAL A 35 -11.22 11.83 -19.73
C VAL A 35 -10.96 12.10 -21.20
N THR A 36 -10.09 11.31 -21.84
CA THR A 36 -9.82 11.43 -23.29
C THR A 36 -10.62 10.45 -24.14
N GLY A 37 -11.19 9.39 -23.55
CA GLY A 37 -12.03 8.42 -24.23
C GLY A 37 -13.37 9.01 -24.70
N VAL A 38 -14.05 9.81 -23.87
CA VAL A 38 -15.33 10.44 -24.23
C VAL A 38 -15.18 11.42 -25.41
N PRO A 39 -14.20 12.36 -25.42
CA PRO A 39 -13.93 13.20 -26.59
C PRO A 39 -13.62 12.41 -27.86
N ALA A 40 -12.85 11.31 -27.76
CA ALA A 40 -12.52 10.46 -28.91
C ALA A 40 -13.79 9.88 -29.56
N ILE A 41 -14.72 9.39 -28.74
CA ILE A 41 -15.99 8.84 -29.21
C ILE A 41 -16.82 9.90 -29.92
N ILE A 42 -16.99 11.08 -29.30
CA ILE A 42 -17.80 12.17 -29.86
C ILE A 42 -17.21 12.65 -31.20
N MET A 43 -15.90 12.95 -31.22
CA MET A 43 -15.24 13.46 -32.43
C MET A 43 -15.26 12.44 -33.57
N GLY A 44 -15.07 11.15 -33.26
CA GLY A 44 -15.12 10.08 -34.25
C GLY A 44 -16.51 9.91 -34.88
N LEU A 45 -17.58 9.94 -34.07
CA LEU A 45 -18.96 9.83 -34.57
C LEU A 45 -19.38 11.05 -35.40
N VAL A 46 -18.98 12.26 -34.96
CA VAL A 46 -19.24 13.50 -35.72
C VAL A 46 -18.45 13.50 -37.03
N SER A 47 -17.18 13.08 -37.02
CA SER A 47 -16.36 13.00 -38.23
C SER A 47 -16.93 12.02 -39.25
N ARG A 48 -17.38 10.85 -38.80
CA ARG A 48 -18.05 9.87 -39.66
C ARG A 48 -19.28 10.45 -40.35
N SER A 49 -20.07 11.23 -39.59
CA SER A 49 -21.26 11.91 -40.12
C SER A 49 -20.91 12.99 -41.16
N ARG A 50 -19.79 13.72 -40.98
CA ARG A 50 -19.30 14.71 -41.95
C ARG A 50 -18.79 14.07 -43.23
N ILE A 51 -17.98 13.01 -43.11
CA ILE A 51 -17.43 12.28 -44.25
C ILE A 51 -18.55 11.66 -45.09
N ALA A 52 -19.60 11.12 -44.46
CA ALA A 52 -20.76 10.56 -45.17
C ALA A 52 -21.57 11.61 -45.95
N ARG A 53 -21.62 12.85 -45.47
CA ARG A 53 -22.34 13.97 -46.12
C ARG A 53 -21.53 14.64 -47.23
N THR A 54 -20.20 14.55 -47.20
CA THR A 54 -19.33 15.27 -48.15
C THR A 54 -18.16 14.38 -48.61
N PRO A 55 -18.45 13.22 -49.23
CA PRO A 55 -17.42 12.22 -49.57
C PRO A 55 -16.45 12.68 -50.67
N GLU A 56 -16.83 13.71 -51.43
CA GLU A 56 -16.03 14.27 -52.51
C GLU A 56 -14.87 15.14 -52.01
N ILE A 57 -14.92 15.61 -50.76
CA ILE A 57 -13.94 16.54 -50.18
C ILE A 57 -13.24 15.94 -48.97
N LEU A 58 -13.94 15.13 -48.16
CA LEU A 58 -13.45 14.61 -46.89
C LEU A 58 -13.18 13.09 -46.95
N THR A 59 -12.10 12.66 -46.31
CA THR A 59 -11.75 11.25 -46.09
C THR A 59 -11.24 11.04 -44.65
N GLY A 60 -10.89 9.80 -44.28
CA GLY A 60 -10.39 9.45 -42.95
C GLY A 60 -11.37 8.68 -42.06
N ALA A 61 -12.40 8.04 -42.64
CA ALA A 61 -13.38 7.27 -41.89
C ALA A 61 -12.74 6.13 -41.05
N GLY A 62 -11.67 5.51 -41.54
CA GLY A 62 -10.91 4.50 -40.80
C GLY A 62 -10.25 5.07 -39.53
N MET A 63 -9.69 6.29 -39.59
CA MET A 63 -9.11 6.97 -38.43
C MET A 63 -10.18 7.36 -37.40
N ALA A 64 -11.34 7.84 -37.88
CA ALA A 64 -12.47 8.16 -37.01
C ALA A 64 -12.97 6.92 -36.25
N ILE A 65 -13.14 5.78 -36.94
CA ILE A 65 -13.56 4.51 -36.32
C ILE A 65 -12.49 3.99 -35.36
N ALA A 66 -11.22 4.03 -35.74
CA ALA A 66 -10.12 3.63 -34.87
C ALA A 66 -10.13 4.45 -33.57
N GLY A 67 -10.28 5.77 -33.63
CA GLY A 67 -10.37 6.63 -32.45
C GLY A 67 -11.56 6.28 -31.53
N VAL A 68 -12.74 5.95 -32.09
CA VAL A 68 -13.90 5.50 -31.32
C VAL A 68 -13.60 4.17 -30.61
N ILE A 69 -13.04 3.18 -31.32
CA ILE A 69 -12.74 1.87 -30.75
C ILE A 69 -11.71 2.00 -29.63
N LEU A 70 -10.63 2.74 -29.87
CA LEU A 70 -9.58 2.97 -28.87
C LEU A 70 -10.13 3.73 -27.66
N GLY A 71 -11.00 4.73 -27.87
CA GLY A 71 -11.67 5.47 -26.81
C GLY A 71 -12.56 4.61 -25.91
N ILE A 72 -13.35 3.71 -26.50
CA ILE A 72 -14.19 2.75 -25.75
C ILE A 72 -13.32 1.75 -25.00
N ALA A 73 -12.36 1.12 -25.68
CA ALA A 73 -11.48 0.13 -25.09
C ALA A 73 -10.67 0.73 -23.93
N GLY A 74 -10.05 1.89 -24.13
CA GLY A 74 -9.30 2.61 -23.09
C GLY A 74 -10.16 2.98 -21.88
N SER A 75 -11.39 3.47 -22.13
CA SER A 75 -12.33 3.79 -21.05
C SER A 75 -12.73 2.56 -20.23
N LEU A 76 -13.04 1.43 -20.89
CA LEU A 76 -13.44 0.20 -20.22
C LEU A 76 -12.27 -0.43 -19.45
N ILE A 77 -11.07 -0.47 -20.03
CA ILE A 77 -9.86 -1.00 -19.37
C ILE A 77 -9.57 -0.21 -18.10
N TRP A 78 -9.52 1.12 -18.18
CA TRP A 78 -9.25 1.96 -17.00
C TRP A 78 -10.35 1.88 -15.94
N THR A 79 -11.62 1.76 -16.36
CA THR A 79 -12.73 1.53 -15.42
C THR A 79 -12.56 0.21 -14.68
N ALA A 80 -12.22 -0.88 -15.38
CA ALA A 80 -11.96 -2.16 -14.76
C ALA A 80 -10.75 -2.13 -13.81
N VAL A 81 -9.66 -1.45 -14.19
CA VAL A 81 -8.47 -1.28 -13.34
C VAL A 81 -8.82 -0.56 -12.04
N VAL A 82 -9.59 0.54 -12.09
CA VAL A 82 -10.01 1.28 -10.90
C VAL A 82 -10.92 0.44 -10.01
N ILE A 83 -11.88 -0.29 -10.60
CA ILE A 83 -12.78 -1.17 -9.83
C ILE A 83 -12.00 -2.30 -9.15
N VAL A 84 -11.15 -3.01 -9.90
CA VAL A 84 -10.34 -4.12 -9.36
C VAL A 84 -9.36 -3.61 -8.31
N GLY A 85 -8.66 -2.50 -8.57
CA GLY A 85 -7.77 -1.86 -7.60
C GLY A 85 -8.51 -1.46 -6.32
N GLY A 86 -9.70 -0.86 -6.45
CA GLY A 86 -10.56 -0.51 -5.31
C GLY A 86 -11.00 -1.73 -4.52
N ILE A 87 -11.39 -2.83 -5.19
CA ILE A 87 -11.74 -4.10 -4.55
C ILE A 87 -10.55 -4.70 -3.80
N VAL A 88 -9.35 -4.70 -4.38
CA VAL A 88 -8.13 -5.21 -3.72
C VAL A 88 -7.82 -4.40 -2.47
N VAL A 89 -7.80 -3.07 -2.57
CA VAL A 89 -7.56 -2.17 -1.43
C VAL A 89 -8.62 -2.37 -0.34
N TYR A 90 -9.89 -2.45 -0.72
CA TYR A 90 -10.99 -2.69 0.22
C TYR A 90 -10.81 -4.02 0.96
N ASN A 91 -10.51 -5.12 0.26
CA ASN A 91 -10.36 -6.43 0.88
C ASN A 91 -9.13 -6.52 1.80
N VAL A 92 -8.01 -5.89 1.42
CA VAL A 92 -6.83 -5.78 2.30
C VAL A 92 -7.20 -5.05 3.59
N ASN A 93 -7.88 -3.91 3.49
CA ASN A 93 -8.30 -3.14 4.65
C ASN A 93 -9.35 -3.87 5.51
N ALA A 94 -10.31 -4.56 4.88
CA ALA A 94 -11.35 -5.33 5.58
C ALA A 94 -10.80 -6.55 6.34
N GLY A 95 -9.75 -7.19 5.83
CA GLY A 95 -9.01 -8.23 6.56
C GLY A 95 -8.31 -7.69 7.82
N HIS A 96 -8.19 -6.36 7.92
CA HIS A 96 -7.56 -5.67 9.04
C HIS A 96 -8.55 -5.01 10.02
N THR A 97 -9.86 -5.00 9.75
CA THR A 97 -10.87 -4.38 10.65
C THR A 97 -11.27 -5.26 11.86
N ALA A 98 -10.96 -4.72 13.05
CA ALA A 98 -11.64 -4.77 14.35
C ALA A 98 -12.35 -6.06 14.86
N THR A 99 -11.64 -6.85 15.67
CA THR A 99 -12.21 -7.44 16.90
C THR A 99 -11.87 -6.53 18.10
N ALA A 100 -12.60 -6.63 19.22
CA ALA A 100 -12.49 -5.70 20.35
C ALA A 100 -11.13 -5.67 21.08
N SER A 101 -10.21 -6.63 20.83
CA SER A 101 -8.82 -6.59 21.28
C SER A 101 -7.81 -6.28 20.16
N SER A 102 -8.27 -6.04 18.93
CA SER A 102 -7.37 -5.77 17.82
C SER A 102 -6.98 -4.29 17.78
N ILE A 103 -5.68 -4.04 17.65
CA ILE A 103 -5.15 -2.72 17.32
C ILE A 103 -5.72 -2.31 15.94
N PRO A 104 -6.43 -1.17 15.82
CA PRO A 104 -6.88 -0.68 14.53
C PRO A 104 -5.72 -0.22 13.65
N CYS A 105 -5.97 -0.13 12.35
CA CYS A 105 -5.11 0.59 11.43
C CYS A 105 -5.89 1.67 10.69
N ASP A 106 -5.17 2.73 10.33
CA ASP A 106 -5.68 3.86 9.58
C ASP A 106 -4.81 4.12 8.33
N GLN A 107 -5.25 5.02 7.46
CA GLN A 107 -4.49 5.38 6.25
C GLN A 107 -3.30 6.29 6.53
N LEU A 108 -3.27 6.90 7.70
CA LEU A 108 -2.26 7.84 8.15
C LEU A 108 -1.92 7.57 9.62
N GLU A 109 -0.70 7.96 9.96
CA GLU A 109 -0.13 7.98 11.30
C GLU A 109 -0.78 9.08 12.16
N HIS A 110 -1.06 8.79 13.43
CA HIS A 110 -1.70 9.73 14.36
C HIS A 110 -0.66 10.42 15.25
N THR A 111 -0.81 11.72 15.46
CA THR A 111 0.15 12.52 16.25
C THR A 111 -0.36 12.92 17.64
N LEU A 112 -1.64 12.67 17.94
CA LEU A 112 -2.24 13.08 19.22
C LEU A 112 -1.63 12.33 20.40
N TYR A 113 -1.47 11.02 20.25
CA TYR A 113 -0.78 10.18 21.21
C TYR A 113 0.32 9.43 20.45
N HIS A 114 1.54 9.98 20.53
CA HIS A 114 2.72 9.53 19.81
C HIS A 114 3.88 9.35 20.81
N TYR A 115 4.33 8.12 21.01
CA TYR A 115 5.56 7.83 21.76
C TYR A 115 6.24 6.56 21.27
N HIS A 116 7.48 6.38 21.72
CA HIS A 116 8.37 5.31 21.27
C HIS A 116 8.73 4.36 22.41
N VAL A 117 8.94 3.08 22.09
CA VAL A 117 9.42 2.04 23.02
C VAL A 117 10.53 1.25 22.35
N GLY A 118 11.61 0.97 23.06
CA GLY A 118 12.69 0.11 22.58
C GLY A 118 12.34 -1.36 22.78
N LEU A 119 12.58 -2.18 21.76
CA LEU A 119 12.46 -3.65 21.82
C LEU A 119 13.78 -4.30 21.40
N GLN A 120 14.23 -5.23 22.24
CA GLN A 120 15.33 -6.14 21.93
C GLN A 120 14.87 -7.59 22.08
N ILE A 121 15.32 -8.44 21.15
CA ILE A 121 15.20 -9.88 21.27
C ILE A 121 16.61 -10.45 21.31
N ILE A 122 16.88 -11.35 22.26
CA ILE A 122 18.17 -12.01 22.42
C ILE A 122 17.92 -13.51 22.41
N ASP A 123 18.66 -14.23 21.56
CA ASP A 123 18.66 -15.69 21.53
C ASP A 123 20.01 -16.21 22.05
N THR A 124 19.97 -16.85 23.22
CA THR A 124 21.13 -17.52 23.84
C THR A 124 22.38 -16.64 23.91
N GLY A 125 22.15 -15.36 24.22
CA GLY A 125 23.16 -14.33 24.37
C GLY A 125 23.51 -13.53 23.10
N ASN A 126 22.86 -13.83 21.98
CA ASN A 126 23.06 -13.13 20.71
C ASN A 126 21.86 -12.22 20.39
N PRO A 127 22.07 -10.92 20.10
CA PRO A 127 20.99 -10.07 19.62
C PRO A 127 20.38 -10.60 18.31
N VAL A 128 19.06 -10.66 18.27
CA VAL A 128 18.29 -11.08 17.10
C VAL A 128 17.81 -9.84 16.36
N ALA A 129 18.01 -9.84 15.04
CA ALA A 129 17.45 -8.79 14.19
C ALA A 129 15.91 -8.90 14.16
N ILE A 130 15.25 -7.81 14.51
CA ILE A 130 13.79 -7.68 14.41
C ILE A 130 13.47 -7.19 12.99
N PRO A 131 12.56 -7.85 12.24
CA PRO A 131 12.08 -7.33 10.97
C PRO A 131 11.56 -5.90 11.11
N THR A 132 11.78 -5.09 10.09
CA THR A 132 11.22 -3.73 10.03
C THR A 132 9.87 -3.72 9.30
N ASP A 133 9.19 -2.56 9.24
CA ASP A 133 7.86 -2.39 8.62
C ASP A 133 6.76 -3.30 9.21
N ILE A 134 6.90 -3.69 10.47
CA ILE A 134 5.88 -4.43 11.22
C ILE A 134 4.67 -3.52 11.43
N GLY A 135 3.45 -4.02 11.16
CA GLY A 135 2.22 -3.24 11.38
C GLY A 135 1.92 -2.19 10.32
N ARG A 136 2.54 -2.27 9.12
CA ARG A 136 2.34 -1.28 8.03
C ARG A 136 2.03 -1.90 6.64
N PRO A 137 1.09 -2.86 6.49
CA PRO A 137 0.80 -3.45 5.18
C PRO A 137 0.12 -2.43 4.25
N GLY A 138 0.80 -2.04 3.16
CA GLY A 138 0.23 -1.19 2.12
C GLY A 138 -0.15 0.21 2.64
N PHE A 139 -1.45 0.50 2.76
CA PHE A 139 -1.99 1.77 3.26
C PHE A 139 -2.65 1.62 4.64
N CYS A 140 -2.28 0.61 5.41
CA CYS A 140 -2.85 0.31 6.73
C CYS A 140 -1.75 0.44 7.78
N PHE A 141 -1.75 1.57 8.48
CA PHE A 141 -0.83 1.90 9.58
C PHE A 141 -1.51 1.55 10.89
N TYR A 142 -1.10 0.44 11.50
CA TYR A 142 -1.61 0.06 12.81
C TYR A 142 -1.18 1.10 13.85
N TRP A 143 -2.03 1.37 14.85
CA TRP A 143 -1.65 2.32 15.92
C TRP A 143 -0.40 1.90 16.70
N ILE A 144 -0.01 0.62 16.62
CA ILE A 144 1.29 0.16 17.07
C ILE A 144 2.03 -0.41 15.86
N HIS A 145 3.21 0.09 15.54
CA HIS A 145 3.98 -0.37 14.38
C HIS A 145 5.49 -0.11 14.53
N MET A 146 6.28 -0.50 13.54
CA MET A 146 7.72 -0.23 13.43
C MET A 146 8.04 0.27 12.02
N HIS A 147 8.95 1.25 11.88
CA HIS A 147 9.38 1.73 10.57
C HIS A 147 10.60 0.96 10.03
N ALA A 148 10.79 1.05 8.71
CA ALA A 148 11.94 0.54 7.97
C ALA A 148 13.30 1.05 8.50
N ASP A 149 13.35 2.29 8.96
CA ASP A 149 14.56 3.04 9.34
C ASP A 149 14.85 3.05 10.84
N SER A 150 13.94 2.50 11.66
CA SER A 150 14.06 2.45 13.12
C SER A 150 13.90 1.02 13.67
N PRO A 151 14.76 0.06 13.27
CA PRO A 151 14.66 -1.33 13.74
C PRO A 151 14.70 -1.41 15.26
N GLY A 152 13.75 -2.15 15.83
CA GLY A 152 13.61 -2.31 17.27
C GLY A 152 12.95 -1.12 17.98
N VAL A 153 12.51 -0.07 17.28
CA VAL A 153 11.67 0.99 17.86
C VAL A 153 10.21 0.70 17.55
N ILE A 154 9.41 0.50 18.61
CA ILE A 154 7.96 0.40 18.51
C ILE A 154 7.38 1.81 18.60
N HIS A 155 6.61 2.19 17.59
CA HIS A 155 5.83 3.41 17.54
C HIS A 155 4.42 3.14 18.06
N ILE A 156 3.94 4.00 18.95
CA ILE A 156 2.54 4.03 19.35
C ILE A 156 1.98 5.36 18.89
N GLU A 157 1.08 5.31 17.91
CA GLU A 157 0.51 6.45 17.20
C GLU A 157 -1.00 6.26 17.10
N SER A 158 -1.71 6.75 18.12
CA SER A 158 -3.13 6.49 18.30
C SER A 158 -3.94 7.78 18.44
N PRO A 159 -5.20 7.79 17.99
CA PRO A 159 -6.13 8.87 18.31
C PRO A 159 -6.72 8.71 19.73
N GLN A 160 -6.42 7.61 20.44
CA GLN A 160 -7.01 7.27 21.73
C GLN A 160 -5.95 7.08 22.81
N LEU A 161 -6.18 7.68 23.97
CA LEU A 161 -5.38 7.40 25.16
C LEU A 161 -5.83 6.07 25.76
N ARG A 162 -4.99 5.05 25.61
CA ARG A 162 -5.14 3.76 26.28
C ARG A 162 -3.78 3.13 26.56
N THR A 163 -3.77 2.15 27.46
CA THR A 163 -2.61 1.30 27.66
C THR A 163 -2.51 0.31 26.50
N PHE A 164 -1.34 0.30 25.87
CA PHE A 164 -0.94 -0.71 24.89
C PHE A 164 0.07 -1.65 25.54
N THR A 165 0.15 -2.87 25.05
CA THR A 165 0.99 -3.91 25.63
C THR A 165 1.94 -4.54 24.60
N VAL A 166 2.97 -5.23 25.08
CA VAL A 166 3.82 -6.06 24.24
C VAL A 166 2.98 -7.11 23.51
N GLY A 167 1.98 -7.70 24.16
CA GLY A 167 1.04 -8.63 23.52
C GLY A 167 0.33 -8.03 22.31
N ASP A 168 -0.14 -6.79 22.43
CA ASP A 168 -0.78 -6.07 21.32
C ASP A 168 0.16 -5.91 20.12
N PHE A 169 1.44 -5.56 20.37
CA PHE A 169 2.44 -5.44 19.30
C PHE A 169 2.68 -6.78 18.60
N PHE A 170 2.81 -7.88 19.36
CA PHE A 170 3.01 -9.21 18.79
C PHE A 170 1.79 -9.70 18.00
N ASP A 171 0.58 -9.31 18.39
CA ASP A 171 -0.64 -9.63 17.64
C ASP A 171 -0.70 -8.86 16.32
N VAL A 172 -0.30 -7.58 16.32
CA VAL A 172 -0.12 -6.81 15.07
C VAL A 172 0.94 -7.47 14.20
N TRP A 173 2.09 -7.82 14.77
CA TRP A 173 3.18 -8.46 14.03
C TRP A 173 2.75 -9.80 13.41
N ALA A 174 2.04 -10.65 14.16
CA ALA A 174 1.49 -11.89 13.64
C ALA A 174 0.48 -11.69 12.52
N LYS A 175 -0.32 -10.63 12.59
CA LYS A 175 -1.33 -10.32 11.56
C LYS A 175 -0.73 -9.78 10.27
N THR A 176 0.44 -9.13 10.34
CA THR A 176 1.10 -8.51 9.17
C THR A 176 2.30 -9.30 8.65
N SER A 177 2.68 -10.39 9.32
CA SER A 177 3.78 -11.27 8.92
C SER A 177 3.31 -12.40 8.02
N ASN A 178 4.16 -12.80 7.06
CA ASN A 178 3.97 -14.03 6.28
C ASN A 178 4.49 -15.28 7.02
N GLN A 179 5.11 -15.10 8.19
CA GLN A 179 5.60 -16.16 9.05
C GLN A 179 4.79 -16.19 10.35
N PRO A 180 4.58 -17.37 10.97
CA PRO A 180 3.98 -17.45 12.30
C PRO A 180 4.80 -16.65 13.30
N VAL A 181 4.15 -15.68 13.95
CA VAL A 181 4.75 -14.88 15.02
C VAL A 181 3.96 -15.15 16.30
N ARG A 182 4.67 -15.41 17.40
CA ARG A 182 4.08 -15.68 18.71
C ARG A 182 4.94 -15.09 19.82
N LEU A 183 4.28 -14.76 20.93
CA LEU A 183 4.93 -14.53 22.20
C LEU A 183 4.19 -15.38 23.22
N ASP A 184 4.80 -16.49 23.62
CA ASP A 184 4.29 -17.43 24.61
C ASP A 184 5.46 -18.15 25.31
N SER A 185 5.17 -19.13 26.17
CA SER A 185 6.20 -19.85 26.93
C SER A 185 7.24 -20.60 26.07
N SER A 186 6.97 -20.79 24.78
CA SER A 186 7.79 -21.54 23.83
C SER A 186 8.12 -20.78 22.54
N HIS A 187 7.73 -19.50 22.42
CA HIS A 187 7.98 -18.71 21.22
C HIS A 187 8.29 -17.25 21.54
N VAL A 188 9.25 -16.69 20.78
CA VAL A 188 9.50 -15.24 20.72
C VAL A 188 9.68 -14.85 19.26
N GLY A 189 8.72 -14.10 18.72
CA GLY A 189 8.75 -13.69 17.32
C GLY A 189 8.51 -14.90 16.43
N THR A 190 9.39 -15.10 15.45
CA THR A 190 9.42 -16.28 14.58
C THR A 190 10.27 -17.43 15.16
N ILE A 191 10.82 -17.28 16.36
CA ILE A 191 11.71 -18.27 16.98
C ILE A 191 10.89 -19.22 17.86
N SER A 192 11.05 -20.53 17.64
CA SER A 192 10.57 -21.58 18.53
C SER A 192 11.68 -22.00 19.48
N LEU A 193 11.35 -22.08 20.77
CA LEU A 193 12.28 -22.49 21.81
C LEU A 193 12.56 -24.00 21.74
N SER A 194 13.83 -24.36 21.93
CA SER A 194 14.31 -25.73 22.09
C SER A 194 14.01 -26.28 23.49
N SER A 195 14.11 -27.60 23.64
CA SER A 195 13.98 -28.25 24.96
C SER A 195 14.96 -27.66 25.97
N GLY A 196 14.44 -27.26 27.13
CA GLY A 196 15.22 -26.63 28.20
C GLY A 196 15.41 -25.12 28.06
N GLN A 197 14.93 -24.50 26.98
CA GLN A 197 14.91 -23.05 26.84
C GLN A 197 13.64 -22.43 27.44
N THR A 198 13.75 -21.21 27.96
CA THR A 198 12.64 -20.41 28.47
C THR A 198 12.78 -18.94 28.07
N VAL A 199 11.64 -18.24 27.97
CA VAL A 199 11.60 -16.79 27.75
C VAL A 199 11.74 -16.08 29.10
N VAL A 200 12.67 -15.12 29.17
CA VAL A 200 12.81 -14.17 30.29
C VAL A 200 12.60 -12.77 29.73
N ALA A 201 11.84 -11.94 30.44
CA ALA A 201 11.59 -10.56 30.06
C ALA A 201 12.26 -9.57 31.02
N PHE A 202 12.75 -8.46 30.48
CA PHE A 202 13.24 -7.33 31.25
C PHE A 202 12.52 -6.05 30.81
N VAL A 203 12.23 -5.17 31.78
CA VAL A 203 11.68 -3.83 31.58
C VAL A 203 12.68 -2.86 32.19
N ASP A 204 13.25 -1.98 31.36
CA ASP A 204 14.27 -0.99 31.77
C ASP A 204 15.44 -1.63 32.54
N GLY A 205 15.85 -2.81 32.09
CA GLY A 205 16.94 -3.59 32.67
C GLY A 205 16.57 -4.39 33.93
N GLN A 206 15.34 -4.26 34.43
CA GLN A 206 14.83 -5.02 35.58
C GLN A 206 14.05 -6.25 35.13
N ARG A 207 14.29 -7.39 35.77
CA ARG A 207 13.59 -8.65 35.44
C ARG A 207 12.09 -8.53 35.69
N TYR A 208 11.29 -8.98 34.73
CA TYR A 208 9.83 -9.04 34.83
C TYR A 208 9.37 -10.48 35.06
N GLU A 209 8.60 -10.71 36.13
CA GLU A 209 8.18 -12.05 36.57
C GLU A 209 6.78 -12.45 36.05
N GLY A 210 6.06 -11.55 35.39
CA GLY A 210 4.73 -11.81 34.85
C GLY A 210 4.75 -12.35 33.41
N ASP A 211 3.55 -12.50 32.82
CA ASP A 211 3.42 -12.80 31.39
C ASP A 211 4.01 -11.66 30.55
N PRO A 212 5.04 -11.90 29.71
CA PRO A 212 5.64 -10.87 28.87
C PRO A 212 4.62 -10.13 27.98
N ARG A 213 3.52 -10.80 27.57
CA ARG A 213 2.46 -10.17 26.78
C ARG A 213 1.74 -9.05 27.54
N SER A 214 1.72 -9.11 28.88
CA SER A 214 1.03 -8.12 29.74
C SER A 214 1.83 -6.85 30.00
N ILE A 215 3.10 -6.80 29.59
CA ILE A 215 3.98 -5.65 29.81
C ILE A 215 3.41 -4.44 29.07
N ALA A 216 3.18 -3.35 29.79
CA ALA A 216 2.70 -2.10 29.23
C ALA A 216 3.80 -1.38 28.43
N LEU A 217 3.44 -0.86 27.26
CA LEU A 217 4.28 -0.01 26.44
C LEU A 217 4.22 1.43 26.98
N VAL A 218 5.33 1.87 27.58
CA VAL A 218 5.48 3.19 28.20
C VAL A 218 6.50 4.03 27.44
N SER A 219 6.29 5.35 27.38
CA SER A 219 7.18 6.28 26.66
C SER A 219 8.64 6.10 27.06
N HIS A 220 9.50 5.88 26.05
CA HIS A 220 10.93 5.62 26.17
C HIS A 220 11.32 4.44 27.07
N GLY A 221 10.37 3.54 27.37
CA GLY A 221 10.67 2.27 28.02
C GLY A 221 11.47 1.35 27.10
N VAL A 222 12.22 0.44 27.70
CA VAL A 222 13.00 -0.59 27.00
C VAL A 222 12.51 -1.96 27.43
N ILE A 223 12.00 -2.74 26.48
CA ILE A 223 11.61 -4.12 26.66
C ILE A 223 12.67 -5.02 26.04
N GLN A 224 13.12 -6.01 26.80
CA GLN A 224 13.99 -7.05 26.28
C GLN A 224 13.38 -8.42 26.54
N LEU A 225 13.38 -9.26 25.50
CA LEU A 225 12.94 -10.64 25.53
C LEU A 225 14.14 -11.55 25.25
N GLU A 226 14.53 -12.34 26.24
CA GLU A 226 15.65 -13.27 26.13
C GLU A 226 15.18 -14.72 26.06
N ILE A 227 15.72 -15.48 25.12
CA ILE A 227 15.64 -16.93 25.07
C ILE A 227 16.87 -17.48 25.78
N THR A 228 16.63 -18.13 26.92
CA THR A 228 17.65 -18.56 27.89
C THR A 228 17.62 -20.07 28.06
N PRO A 229 18.67 -20.76 28.55
CA PRO A 229 19.96 -20.25 29.05
C PRO A 229 21.04 -20.04 27.97
N PRO A 230 22.07 -19.20 28.22
CA PRO A 230 22.24 -18.38 29.43
C PRO A 230 21.28 -17.18 29.44
N THR A 231 20.94 -16.69 30.63
CA THR A 231 20.34 -15.36 30.80
C THR A 231 21.48 -14.34 30.85
N ILE A 232 21.37 -13.23 30.14
CA ILE A 232 22.33 -12.12 30.30
C ILE A 232 21.82 -11.22 31.44
N ASP A 233 22.63 -11.10 32.48
CA ASP A 233 22.35 -10.22 33.62
C ASP A 233 23.62 -9.43 34.02
N PRO A 234 23.63 -8.08 33.88
CA PRO A 234 22.51 -7.26 33.45
C PRO A 234 22.28 -7.38 31.93
N PRO A 235 21.04 -7.21 31.48
CA PRO A 235 20.68 -7.23 30.08
C PRO A 235 21.47 -6.18 29.27
N PRO A 236 21.81 -6.45 28.00
CA PRO A 236 22.48 -5.46 27.14
C PRO A 236 21.74 -4.13 27.10
N VAL A 237 22.47 -3.02 27.17
CA VAL A 237 21.88 -1.69 27.11
C VAL A 237 21.27 -1.45 25.72
N TYR A 238 20.00 -1.03 25.68
CA TYR A 238 19.40 -0.50 24.46
C TYR A 238 19.71 0.99 24.32
N THR A 239 20.15 1.40 23.13
CA THR A 239 20.37 2.81 22.81
C THR A 239 19.41 3.18 21.70
N PHE A 240 18.53 4.14 21.98
CA PHE A 240 17.64 4.70 20.97
C PHE A 240 18.47 5.34 19.84
N PRO A 241 18.08 5.14 18.56
CA PRO A 241 18.68 5.88 17.46
C PRO A 241 18.52 7.40 17.64
N PRO A 242 19.37 8.23 17.02
CA PRO A 242 19.19 9.68 17.04
C PRO A 242 17.81 10.10 16.53
N GLY A 243 17.14 11.00 17.25
CA GLY A 243 15.83 11.53 16.86
C GLY A 243 14.63 10.88 17.57
N PHE A 244 14.88 9.90 18.45
CA PHE A 244 13.88 9.26 19.28
C PHE A 244 13.93 9.76 20.72
#